data_AF-A0A3D4AY50-F1
#
_entry.id   AF-A0A3D4AY50-F1
#
_cell.length_a   1.000
_cell.length_b   1.000
_cell.length_c   1.000
_cell.angle_alpha   90.00
_cell.angle_beta   90.00
_cell.angle_gamma   90.00
#
_symmetry.space_group_name_H-M   'P 1'
#
loop_
_entity.id
_entity.type
_entity.pdbx_description
1 polymer ?
#
loop_
_entity_poly.entity_id
_entity_poly.type
_entity_poly.pdbx_seq_one_letter_code
_entity_poly.pdbx_strand_id
1 'polypeptide(L)'
;MLGHGHGSFNMQITETQIAHFHRNGFFLIPNLFDQNQMRQIDRLQQDKEAAWEKTAWPEGMNVMACQFLMLGEPVLQLAEHPSLIHCAKQLLDCDRVHIGACGCGDASKIVSADGRRRQQVHWHADGSPEVKQVSIRIALDRHDPTNAPLRVLPGSHV
;
A
#
# COMPACT_ATOMS: atom_id res chain seq x y z
N MET A 1 -31.55 -11.32 3.65
CA MET A 1 -30.99 -11.96 2.44
C MET A 1 -30.96 -10.89 1.36
N LEU A 2 -29.83 -10.17 1.24
CA LEU A 2 -29.64 -9.13 0.23
C LEU A 2 -28.34 -9.47 -0.51
N GLY A 3 -28.43 -9.49 -1.84
CA GLY A 3 -27.53 -10.21 -2.74
C GLY A 3 -26.09 -9.73 -2.73
N HIS A 4 -25.19 -10.72 -2.88
CA HIS A 4 -23.81 -10.51 -3.30
C HIS A 4 -23.80 -10.03 -4.76
N GLY A 5 -23.74 -8.72 -4.95
CA GLY A 5 -23.33 -8.15 -6.23
C GLY A 5 -21.83 -8.33 -6.38
N HIS A 6 -21.40 -9.20 -7.30
CA HIS A 6 -20.06 -9.13 -7.89
C HIS A 6 -20.00 -7.87 -8.77
N GLY A 7 -19.87 -6.71 -8.13
CA GLY A 7 -19.59 -5.46 -8.82
C GLY A 7 -18.12 -5.43 -9.20
N SER A 8 -17.80 -5.48 -10.50
CA SER A 8 -16.51 -4.98 -10.98
C SER A 8 -16.45 -3.49 -10.65
N PHE A 9 -15.80 -3.15 -9.53
CA PHE A 9 -15.57 -1.76 -9.14
C PHE A 9 -14.48 -1.18 -10.03
N ASN A 10 -14.83 -0.18 -10.83
CA ASN A 10 -13.86 0.57 -11.61
C ASN A 10 -13.57 1.89 -10.88
N MET A 11 -12.43 1.99 -10.20
CA MET A 11 -11.98 3.29 -9.69
C MET A 11 -11.69 4.21 -10.87
N GLN A 12 -12.26 5.41 -10.84
CA GLN A 12 -11.82 6.52 -11.69
C GLN A 12 -11.38 7.66 -10.78
N ILE A 13 -10.12 8.07 -10.91
CA ILE A 13 -9.66 9.31 -10.27
C ILE A 13 -10.03 10.50 -11.17
N THR A 14 -10.47 11.57 -10.53
CA THR A 14 -10.89 12.80 -11.21
C THR A 14 -9.70 13.72 -11.49
N GLU A 15 -9.83 14.62 -12.47
CA GLU A 15 -8.85 15.69 -12.71
C GLU A 15 -8.56 16.51 -11.45
N THR A 16 -9.57 16.75 -10.61
CA THR A 16 -9.39 17.43 -9.32
C THR A 16 -8.49 16.64 -8.36
N GLN A 17 -8.61 15.30 -8.32
CA GLN A 17 -7.74 14.45 -7.51
C GLN A 17 -6.31 14.40 -8.07
N ILE A 18 -6.15 14.35 -9.40
CA ILE A 18 -4.85 14.40 -10.06
C ILE A 18 -4.15 15.73 -9.75
N ALA A 19 -4.85 16.86 -9.93
CA ALA A 19 -4.33 18.18 -9.58
C ALA A 19 -3.99 18.31 -8.09
N HIS A 20 -4.82 17.72 -7.20
CA HIS A 20 -4.52 17.66 -5.77
C HIS A 20 -3.25 16.84 -5.49
N PHE A 21 -3.07 15.69 -6.15
CA PHE A 21 -1.89 14.85 -6.04
C PHE A 21 -0.63 15.62 -6.45
N HIS A 22 -0.63 16.28 -7.61
CA HIS A 22 0.55 17.04 -8.07
C HIS A 22 0.91 18.20 -7.13
N ARG A 23 -0.08 18.85 -6.51
CA ARG A 23 0.15 19.94 -5.56
C ARG A 23 0.60 19.47 -4.18
N ASN A 24 -0.01 18.39 -3.66
CA ASN A 24 0.13 17.99 -2.25
C ASN A 24 0.94 16.70 -2.04
N GLY A 25 1.20 15.93 -3.10
CA GLY A 25 1.98 14.69 -3.07
C GLY A 25 1.18 13.44 -2.64
N PHE A 26 -0.10 13.58 -2.29
CA PHE A 26 -0.95 12.47 -1.87
C PHE A 26 -2.43 12.82 -2.03
N PHE A 27 -3.28 11.80 -2.01
CA PHE A 27 -4.71 11.91 -1.71
C PHE A 27 -5.21 10.59 -1.11
N LEU A 28 -6.42 10.60 -0.56
CA LEU A 28 -7.05 9.45 0.09
C LEU A 28 -8.28 9.02 -0.71
N ILE A 29 -8.46 7.71 -0.84
CA ILE A 29 -9.67 7.11 -1.40
C ILE A 29 -10.31 6.25 -0.31
N PRO A 30 -11.45 6.66 0.26
CA PRO A 30 -12.07 5.91 1.34
C PRO A 30 -12.75 4.65 0.79
N ASN A 31 -12.52 3.51 1.46
CA ASN A 31 -13.31 2.29 1.29
C ASN A 31 -13.48 1.82 -0.16
N LEU A 32 -12.39 1.83 -0.93
CA LEU A 32 -12.40 1.42 -2.32
C LEU A 32 -12.76 -0.06 -2.52
N PHE A 33 -12.24 -0.92 -1.64
CA PHE A 33 -12.35 -2.37 -1.76
C PHE A 33 -13.48 -2.94 -0.88
N ASP A 34 -13.95 -4.13 -1.25
CA ASP A 34 -14.92 -4.86 -0.46
C ASP A 34 -14.38 -5.16 0.95
N GLN A 35 -15.18 -4.88 1.98
CA GLN A 35 -14.74 -5.02 3.36
C GLN A 35 -14.49 -6.49 3.75
N ASN A 36 -15.18 -7.47 3.16
CA ASN A 36 -14.92 -8.87 3.45
C ASN A 36 -13.58 -9.31 2.86
N GLN A 37 -13.28 -8.87 1.63
CA GLN A 37 -11.98 -9.09 1.01
C GLN A 37 -10.86 -8.51 1.88
N MET A 38 -10.99 -7.26 2.33
CA MET A 38 -9.99 -6.62 3.19
C MET A 38 -9.81 -7.36 4.52
N ARG A 39 -10.90 -7.76 5.18
CA ARG A 39 -10.86 -8.59 6.41
C ARG A 39 -10.22 -9.96 6.19
N GLN A 40 -10.39 -10.57 5.02
CA GLN A 40 -9.75 -11.84 4.70
C GLN A 40 -8.23 -11.67 4.59
N ILE A 41 -7.77 -10.62 3.91
CA ILE A 41 -6.34 -10.31 3.77
C ILE A 41 -5.73 -9.97 5.13
N ASP A 42 -6.43 -9.20 5.97
CA ASP A 42 -6.01 -8.89 7.34
C ASP A 42 -5.83 -10.17 8.19
N ARG A 43 -6.80 -11.09 8.17
CA ARG A 43 -6.68 -12.38 8.87
C ARG A 43 -5.51 -13.21 8.36
N LEU A 44 -5.31 -13.26 7.04
CA LEU A 44 -4.17 -13.96 6.44
C LEU A 44 -2.84 -13.37 6.92
N GLN A 45 -2.76 -12.03 7.03
CA GLN A 45 -1.58 -11.36 7.56
C GLN A 45 -1.31 -11.80 9.00
N GLN A 46 -2.33 -11.76 9.86
CA GLN A 46 -2.22 -12.18 11.26
C GLN A 46 -1.82 -13.64 11.40
N ASP A 47 -2.39 -14.53 10.59
CA ASP A 47 -2.08 -15.97 10.58
C ASP A 47 -0.62 -16.25 10.18
N LYS A 48 -0.04 -15.43 9.29
CA LYS A 48 1.34 -15.59 8.81
C LYS A 48 2.36 -14.84 9.66
N GLU A 49 1.93 -13.87 10.46
CA GLU A 49 2.82 -12.97 11.19
C GLU A 49 3.78 -13.73 12.12
N ALA A 50 3.27 -14.66 12.93
CA ALA A 50 4.11 -15.41 13.87
C ALA A 50 5.16 -16.29 13.17
N ALA A 51 4.87 -16.79 11.96
CA ALA A 51 5.84 -17.54 11.18
C ALA A 51 6.88 -16.59 10.56
N TRP A 52 6.45 -15.44 10.06
CA TRP A 52 7.32 -14.42 9.50
C TRP A 52 8.31 -13.85 10.54
N GLU A 53 7.84 -13.55 11.77
CA GLU A 53 8.67 -13.05 12.87
C GLU A 53 9.76 -14.06 13.31
N LYS A 54 9.44 -15.36 13.25
CA LYS A 54 10.38 -16.44 13.62
C LYS A 54 11.35 -16.82 12.49
N THR A 55 11.14 -16.30 11.28
CA THR A 55 11.98 -16.63 10.13
C THR A 55 13.29 -15.85 10.18
N ALA A 56 14.41 -16.57 10.11
CA ALA A 56 15.72 -15.96 9.91
C ALA A 56 15.88 -15.60 8.42
N TRP A 57 15.64 -14.33 8.09
CA TRP A 57 15.75 -13.83 6.72
C TRP A 57 17.22 -13.64 6.30
N PRO A 58 17.61 -14.08 5.10
CA PRO A 58 18.94 -13.81 4.56
C PRO A 58 19.27 -12.32 4.51
N GLU A 59 20.55 -11.99 4.69
CA GLU A 59 21.04 -10.62 4.57
C GLU A 59 20.74 -10.03 3.17
N GLY A 60 20.36 -8.75 3.11
CA GLY A 60 20.01 -8.07 1.87
C GLY A 60 18.60 -8.34 1.34
N MET A 61 17.80 -9.18 2.01
CA MET A 61 16.43 -9.46 1.60
C MET A 61 15.45 -8.37 2.05
N ASN A 62 14.50 -7.99 1.19
CA ASN A 62 13.39 -7.13 1.57
C ASN A 62 12.35 -7.95 2.37
N VAL A 63 12.50 -7.92 3.69
CA VAL A 63 11.70 -8.72 4.61
C VAL A 63 10.20 -8.41 4.53
N MET A 64 9.82 -7.17 4.20
CA MET A 64 8.41 -6.78 4.02
C MET A 64 7.81 -7.34 2.72
N ALA A 65 8.60 -7.41 1.64
CA ALA A 65 8.20 -8.08 0.41
C ALA A 65 8.00 -9.59 0.66
N CYS A 66 8.83 -10.20 1.51
CA CYS A 66 8.65 -11.59 1.90
C CYS A 66 7.35 -11.81 2.68
N GLN A 67 7.03 -10.94 3.65
CA GLN A 67 5.73 -11.01 4.35
C GLN A 67 4.57 -10.91 3.36
N PHE A 68 4.64 -9.96 2.43
CA PHE A 68 3.64 -9.79 1.37
C PHE A 68 3.47 -11.09 0.57
N LEU A 69 4.55 -11.69 0.09
CA LEU A 69 4.49 -12.93 -0.71
C LEU A 69 3.98 -14.15 0.09
N MET A 70 4.15 -14.18 1.41
CA MET A 70 3.58 -15.23 2.27
C MET A 70 2.04 -15.21 2.31
N LEU A 71 1.41 -14.10 1.93
CA LEU A 71 -0.05 -13.98 1.88
C LEU A 71 -0.65 -14.59 0.60
N GLY A 72 0.18 -14.83 -0.41
CA GLY A 72 -0.18 -15.53 -1.65
C GLY A 72 -1.08 -14.74 -2.59
N GLU A 73 -1.90 -15.47 -3.34
CA GLU A 73 -2.74 -14.94 -4.42
C GLU A 73 -3.60 -13.70 -4.06
N PRO A 74 -4.25 -13.62 -2.89
CA PRO A 74 -5.13 -12.49 -2.57
C PRO A 74 -4.46 -11.11 -2.64
N VAL A 75 -3.19 -11.00 -2.21
CA VAL A 75 -2.47 -9.73 -2.26
C VAL A 75 -1.88 -9.42 -3.63
N LEU A 76 -1.58 -10.45 -4.42
CA LEU A 76 -1.18 -10.29 -5.83
C LEU A 76 -2.35 -9.74 -6.64
N GLN A 77 -3.54 -10.32 -6.49
CA GLN A 77 -4.77 -9.82 -7.12
C GLN A 77 -5.10 -8.38 -6.71
N LEU A 78 -4.86 -8.03 -5.44
CA LEU A 78 -5.03 -6.67 -4.96
C LEU A 78 -4.04 -5.71 -5.62
N ALA A 79 -2.75 -6.07 -5.67
CA ALA A 79 -1.70 -5.23 -6.24
C ALA A 79 -1.84 -5.07 -7.77
N GLU A 80 -2.33 -6.10 -8.45
CA GLU A 80 -2.56 -6.12 -9.90
C GLU A 80 -3.97 -5.62 -10.29
N HIS A 81 -4.77 -5.18 -9.32
CA HIS A 81 -6.14 -4.79 -9.57
C HIS A 81 -6.20 -3.69 -10.66
N PRO A 82 -6.96 -3.88 -11.76
CA PRO A 82 -6.91 -3.01 -12.93
C PRO A 82 -7.10 -1.52 -12.62
N SER A 83 -7.96 -1.21 -11.66
CA SER A 83 -8.20 0.16 -11.22
C SER A 83 -6.99 0.82 -10.53
N LEU A 84 -6.18 0.07 -9.78
CA LEU A 84 -4.94 0.59 -9.20
C LEU A 84 -3.90 0.86 -10.30
N ILE A 85 -3.79 -0.08 -11.23
CA ILE A 85 -2.88 0.05 -12.39
C ILE A 85 -3.29 1.25 -13.26
N HIS A 86 -4.58 1.45 -13.51
CA HIS A 86 -5.09 2.59 -14.26
C HIS A 86 -4.83 3.91 -13.53
N CYS A 87 -5.11 3.98 -12.23
CA CYS A 87 -4.81 5.13 -11.39
C CYS A 87 -3.30 5.47 -11.43
N ALA A 88 -2.42 4.48 -11.28
CA ALA A 88 -0.97 4.70 -11.36
C ALA A 88 -0.53 5.25 -12.72
N LYS A 89 -1.07 4.73 -13.82
CA LYS A 89 -0.79 5.26 -15.17
C LYS A 89 -1.21 6.71 -15.34
N GLN A 90 -2.39 7.08 -14.84
CA GLN A 90 -2.89 8.45 -14.88
C GLN A 90 -2.01 9.40 -14.05
N LEU A 91 -1.65 9.02 -12.81
CA LEU A 91 -0.82 9.85 -11.94
C LEU A 91 0.61 10.03 -12.45
N LEU A 92 1.17 9.00 -13.10
CA LEU A 92 2.51 9.03 -13.65
C LEU A 92 2.56 9.57 -15.09
N ASP A 93 1.41 9.82 -15.72
CA ASP A 93 1.30 10.22 -17.11
C ASP A 93 2.12 9.30 -18.04
N CYS A 94 1.73 8.02 -18.07
CA CYS A 94 2.42 6.98 -18.83
C CYS A 94 1.51 5.82 -19.26
N ASP A 95 1.88 5.12 -20.32
CA ASP A 95 1.10 3.99 -20.85
C ASP A 95 1.31 2.66 -20.11
N ARG A 96 2.46 2.52 -19.43
CA ARG A 96 2.90 1.27 -18.81
C ARG A 96 3.53 1.54 -17.45
N VAL A 97 3.16 0.70 -16.49
CA VAL A 97 3.72 0.68 -15.14
C VAL A 97 4.20 -0.74 -14.83
N HIS A 98 5.11 -0.86 -13.89
CA HIS A 98 5.50 -2.12 -13.27
C HIS A 98 5.52 -1.93 -11.75
N ILE A 99 5.30 -3.02 -11.00
CA ILE A 99 5.38 -3.00 -9.55
C ILE A 99 6.86 -3.15 -9.17
N GLY A 100 7.53 -2.05 -8.85
CA GLY A 100 8.95 -2.04 -8.48
C GLY A 100 9.22 -2.51 -7.05
N ALA A 101 8.25 -2.34 -6.15
CA ALA A 101 8.34 -2.79 -4.76
C ALA A 101 6.95 -3.12 -4.21
N CYS A 102 6.89 -4.12 -3.34
CA CYS A 102 5.71 -4.49 -2.56
C CYS A 102 6.11 -4.76 -1.12
N GLY A 103 5.13 -4.67 -0.22
CA GLY A 103 5.35 -4.91 1.20
C GLY A 103 4.02 -4.96 1.94
N CYS A 104 4.01 -5.76 3.00
CA CYS A 104 2.93 -5.83 3.98
C CYS A 104 3.57 -5.81 5.36
N GLY A 105 2.90 -5.23 6.34
CA GLY A 105 3.38 -5.22 7.72
C GLY A 105 2.57 -4.28 8.61
N ASP A 106 2.75 -4.46 9.91
CA ASP A 106 2.18 -3.59 10.94
C ASP A 106 3.15 -2.44 11.24
N ALA A 107 2.75 -1.22 10.87
CA ALA A 107 3.54 -0.01 11.09
C ALA A 107 3.86 0.25 12.58
N SER A 108 3.03 -0.24 13.51
CA SER A 108 3.24 -0.09 14.94
C SER A 108 4.40 -0.95 15.48
N LYS A 109 4.76 -2.01 14.74
CA LYS A 109 5.82 -2.97 15.09
C LYS A 109 7.15 -2.69 14.40
N ILE A 110 7.22 -1.71 13.50
CA ILE A 110 8.48 -1.39 12.83
C ILE A 110 9.48 -0.85 13.86
N VAL A 111 10.67 -1.43 13.89
CA VAL A 111 11.80 -1.03 14.75
C VAL A 111 12.96 -0.59 13.86
N SER A 112 13.63 0.52 14.18
CA SER A 112 14.84 0.93 13.45
C SER A 112 16.02 0.01 13.70
N ALA A 113 17.02 0.13 12.83
CA ALA A 113 18.30 -0.58 12.95
C ALA A 113 19.01 -0.36 14.32
N ASP A 114 18.69 0.70 15.05
CA ASP A 114 19.21 0.99 16.40
C ASP A 114 18.30 0.45 17.54
N GLY A 115 17.29 -0.36 17.22
CA GLY A 115 16.39 -0.97 18.19
C GLY A 115 15.26 -0.07 18.71
N ARG A 116 15.14 1.17 18.24
CA ARG A 116 14.03 2.05 18.63
C ARG A 116 12.77 1.71 17.84
N ARG A 117 11.61 1.70 18.49
CA ARG A 117 10.32 1.58 17.79
C ARG A 117 10.18 2.77 16.83
N ARG A 118 10.14 2.52 15.52
CA ARG A 118 9.82 3.51 14.50
C ARG A 118 8.34 3.39 14.16
N GLN A 119 7.54 4.26 14.76
CA GLN A 119 6.15 4.46 14.35
C GLN A 119 6.03 5.23 13.02
N GLN A 120 7.15 5.70 12.47
CA GLN A 120 7.21 6.44 11.23
C GLN A 120 8.37 5.93 10.39
N VAL A 121 8.03 5.61 9.15
CA VAL A 121 8.97 5.17 8.13
C VAL A 121 9.09 6.30 7.12
N HIS A 122 10.33 6.72 6.85
CA HIS A 122 10.60 7.69 5.79
C HIS A 122 10.43 6.98 4.46
N TRP A 123 9.36 7.31 3.76
CA TRP A 123 9.16 6.89 2.38
C TRP A 123 9.12 8.14 1.53
N HIS A 124 10.30 8.56 1.09
CA HIS A 124 10.39 9.48 -0.04
C HIS A 124 10.33 8.60 -1.28
N ALA A 125 9.20 8.62 -1.98
CA ALA A 125 9.00 7.85 -3.21
C ALA A 125 9.20 8.75 -4.43
N ASP A 126 10.21 9.61 -4.37
CA ASP A 126 10.65 10.29 -5.57
C ASP A 126 11.60 9.31 -6.24
N GLY A 127 11.20 8.81 -7.41
CA GLY A 127 12.15 8.09 -8.24
C GLY A 127 13.27 9.04 -8.70
N SER A 128 14.23 8.51 -9.45
CA SER A 128 15.25 9.37 -10.05
C SER A 128 14.61 10.31 -11.08
N PRO A 129 15.32 11.34 -11.56
CA PRO A 129 14.84 12.17 -12.67
C PRO A 129 14.40 11.36 -13.91
N GLU A 130 14.86 10.11 -14.02
CA GLU A 130 14.54 9.21 -15.13
C GLU A 130 13.46 8.16 -14.82
N VAL A 131 12.99 8.07 -13.57
CA VAL A 131 11.99 7.08 -13.15
C VAL A 131 10.88 7.77 -12.37
N LYS A 132 9.71 7.92 -12.98
CA LYS A 132 8.51 8.34 -12.25
C LYS A 132 8.00 7.18 -11.38
N GLN A 133 7.68 7.43 -10.11
CA GLN A 133 7.15 6.42 -9.20
C GLN A 133 5.97 6.97 -8.39
N VAL A 134 5.03 6.08 -8.04
CA VAL A 134 3.93 6.38 -7.12
C VAL A 134 3.76 5.20 -6.18
N SER A 135 3.51 5.51 -4.91
CA SER A 135 3.20 4.51 -3.89
C SER A 135 1.70 4.45 -3.64
N ILE A 136 1.13 3.24 -3.69
CA ILE A 136 -0.27 2.98 -3.29
C ILE A 136 -0.24 2.25 -1.96
N ARG A 137 -0.92 2.82 -0.96
CA ARG A 137 -1.05 2.22 0.37
C ARG A 137 -2.50 1.89 0.65
N ILE A 138 -2.73 0.66 1.06
CA ILE A 138 -4.05 0.12 1.34
C ILE A 138 -4.05 -0.25 2.81
N ALA A 139 -4.90 0.42 3.59
CA ALA A 139 -5.14 0.02 4.97
C ALA A 139 -5.95 -1.29 4.97
N LEU A 140 -5.43 -2.32 5.64
CA LEU A 140 -6.14 -3.58 5.83
C LEU A 140 -7.17 -3.47 6.96
N ASP A 141 -6.89 -2.62 7.93
CA ASP A 141 -7.69 -2.34 9.10
C ASP A 141 -8.18 -0.88 9.13
N ARG A 142 -8.77 -0.49 10.26
CA ARG A 142 -9.24 0.89 10.48
C ARG A 142 -8.04 1.83 10.50
N HIS A 143 -8.02 2.85 9.66
CA HIS A 143 -6.99 3.89 9.70
C HIS A 143 -7.52 5.15 10.41
N ASP A 144 -6.96 5.49 11.57
CA ASP A 144 -7.35 6.68 12.34
C ASP A 144 -6.21 7.25 13.21
N PRO A 145 -6.37 8.41 13.85
CA PRO A 145 -5.30 9.04 14.64
C PRO A 145 -4.69 8.19 15.77
N THR A 146 -5.35 7.12 16.19
CA THR A 146 -4.99 6.30 17.36
C THR A 146 -4.13 5.08 17.05
N ASN A 147 -4.01 4.65 15.78
CA ASN A 147 -3.33 3.40 15.43
C ASN A 147 -2.08 3.60 14.55
N ALA A 148 -1.27 4.61 14.88
CA ALA A 148 -0.06 4.94 14.13
C ALA A 148 -0.31 5.12 12.62
N PRO A 149 -1.25 5.99 12.22
CA PRO A 149 -1.57 6.19 10.82
C PRO A 149 -0.37 6.78 10.08
N LEU A 150 -0.27 6.49 8.78
CA LEU A 150 0.62 7.23 7.89
C LEU A 150 0.36 8.74 8.04
N ARG A 151 1.45 9.48 8.27
CA ARG A 151 1.45 10.95 8.28
C ARG A 151 2.25 11.42 7.07
N VAL A 152 1.70 12.40 6.35
CA VAL A 152 2.32 13.00 5.18
C VAL A 152 2.40 14.51 5.42
N LEU A 153 3.53 15.11 5.07
CA LEU A 153 3.67 16.57 5.00
C LEU A 153 3.26 17.01 3.58
N PRO A 154 2.11 17.69 3.39
CA PRO A 154 1.65 18.06 2.05
C PRO A 154 2.67 18.94 1.33
N GLY A 155 2.95 18.62 0.06
CA GLY A 155 3.86 19.39 -0.80
C GLY A 155 5.35 19.13 -0.56
N SER A 156 5.72 18.20 0.31
CA SER A 156 7.13 17.87 0.59
C SER A 156 7.84 17.08 -0.52
N HIS A 157 7.11 16.69 -1.57
CA HIS A 157 7.62 15.99 -2.76
C HIS A 157 8.15 16.92 -3.86
N VAL A 158 8.11 18.24 -3.63
CA VAL A 158 8.55 19.28 -4.59
C VAL A 158 9.92 19.81 -4.21
#